data_AF-A0A9P5NKI6-F1
#
_entry.id   AF-A0A9P5NKI6-F1
#
_cell.length_a   1.000
_cell.length_b   1.000
_cell.length_c   1.000
_cell.angle_alpha   90.00
_cell.angle_beta   90.00
_cell.angle_gamma   90.00
#
_symmetry.space_group_name_H-M   'P 1'
#
loop_
_entity.id
_entity.type
_entity.pdbx_description
1 polymer ?
#
loop_
_entity_poly.entity_id
_entity_poly.type
_entity_poly.pdbx_seq_one_letter_code
_entity_poly.pdbx_strand_id
1 'polypeptide(L)'
;MLIPYWNRSGEVHQLEPCPSSFQDWAQGEEAPPHQRALHDAVQDITNHTIVRTSCRAMDMNMTLDATLDDGRSFIVRQRHTYPSDPVLEGWSHAKFRNEVRLLRWLKENSTLPVPTVIAVGSDFMILEKMPGSTVTLEWHFLSDKAKAHFLTMYLDAVIEIFHLPAIQRIGSASFEPDSIDTLSVGPRIAPSPSYSSSQVFDNITEYLIFLISAKRQAITDMEVEDQERAGEALSFIEEKITILLKNIDDPSLLRCVFTHADLHTYNILVTQDGNITAILDWEINYVQPAVLAVDYPGWLLDKGPFDPQFSSKDYWWDESPTERRRLSLEFEQSIQERDSVLHRCLVEGRDLRAVVAWLTDTSLDPGFDRMRAWAYAALN
;
A
#
# COMPACT_ATOMS: atom_id res chain seq x y z
N MET A 1 -4.35 18.36 18.27
CA MET A 1 -4.58 19.33 17.18
C MET A 1 -5.46 18.62 16.18
N LEU A 2 -6.50 19.27 15.65
CA LEU A 2 -7.38 18.64 14.66
C LEU A 2 -6.75 18.79 13.26
N ILE A 3 -7.02 17.81 12.40
CA ILE A 3 -6.54 17.75 11.02
C ILE A 3 -7.75 17.94 10.08
N PRO A 4 -7.66 18.81 9.06
CA PRO A 4 -8.73 19.01 8.10
C PRO A 4 -8.80 17.83 7.11
N TYR A 5 -10.00 17.29 6.91
CA TYR A 5 -10.31 16.30 5.88
C TYR A 5 -11.51 16.76 5.07
N TRP A 6 -11.59 16.39 3.80
CA TRP A 6 -12.70 16.76 2.93
C TRP A 6 -13.61 15.57 2.70
N ASN A 7 -14.93 15.76 2.80
CA ASN A 7 -15.89 14.76 2.35
C ASN A 7 -16.07 14.82 0.83
N ARG A 8 -16.89 13.91 0.29
CA ARG A 8 -17.19 13.83 -1.15
C ARG A 8 -17.88 15.08 -1.73
N SER A 9 -18.53 15.89 -0.89
CA SER A 9 -19.12 17.18 -1.29
C SER A 9 -18.09 18.31 -1.32
N GLY A 10 -16.86 18.07 -0.88
CA GLY A 10 -15.81 19.07 -0.75
C GLY A 10 -15.93 19.93 0.51
N GLU A 11 -16.74 19.52 1.49
CA GLU A 11 -16.83 20.21 2.78
C GLU A 11 -15.70 19.74 3.70
N VAL A 12 -15.09 20.67 4.42
CA VAL A 12 -14.00 20.38 5.37
C VAL A 12 -14.55 19.97 6.74
N HIS A 13 -13.97 18.92 7.30
CA HIS A 13 -14.25 18.40 8.64
C HIS A 13 -12.93 18.30 9.40
N GLN A 14 -12.96 18.70 10.67
CA GLN A 14 -11.78 18.68 11.54
C GLN A 14 -11.82 17.40 12.37
N LEU A 15 -10.93 16.45 12.06
CA LEU A 15 -10.89 15.14 12.71
C LEU A 15 -9.72 15.06 13.68
N GLU A 16 -9.86 14.26 14.73
CA GLU A 16 -8.73 13.92 15.59
C GLU A 16 -7.77 13.01 14.81
N PRO A 17 -6.45 13.28 14.84
CA PRO A 17 -5.48 12.39 14.24
C PRO A 17 -5.46 11.05 14.97
N CYS A 18 -4.98 10.03 14.27
CA CYS A 18 -4.55 8.78 14.91
C CYS A 18 -3.62 9.11 16.10
N PRO A 19 -3.80 8.49 17.27
CA PRO A 19 -2.95 8.78 18.42
C PRO A 19 -1.48 8.52 18.08
N SER A 20 -0.59 9.34 18.63
CA SER A 20 0.85 9.13 18.43
C SER A 20 1.32 7.79 19.02
N SER A 21 0.62 7.27 20.04
CA SER A 21 0.86 5.97 20.64
C SER A 21 -0.47 5.39 21.11
N PHE A 22 -0.74 4.13 20.79
CA PHE A 22 -1.90 3.38 21.29
C PHE A 22 -1.69 2.88 22.72
N GLN A 23 -0.43 2.65 23.08
CA GLN A 23 -0.03 2.19 24.40
C GLN A 23 1.44 2.55 24.61
N ASP A 24 1.72 3.33 25.65
CA ASP A 24 3.07 3.55 26.14
C ASP A 24 3.37 2.57 27.28
N TRP A 25 4.64 2.18 27.39
CA TRP A 25 5.15 1.42 28.51
C TRP A 25 6.55 1.91 28.89
N ALA A 26 6.85 1.94 30.18
CA ALA A 26 8.17 2.25 30.70
C ALA A 26 8.65 1.21 31.74
N GLN A 27 9.96 1.07 31.88
CA GLN A 27 10.56 0.19 32.87
C GLN A 27 10.06 0.50 34.28
N GLY A 28 9.58 -0.53 34.98
CA GLY A 28 8.95 -0.41 36.30
C GLY A 28 7.42 -0.50 36.24
N GLU A 29 6.82 -0.37 35.06
CA GLU A 29 5.39 -0.63 34.84
C GLU A 29 5.14 -2.10 34.48
N GLU A 30 3.92 -2.59 34.75
CA GLU A 30 3.53 -3.94 34.37
C GLU A 30 3.32 -4.03 32.85
N ALA A 31 4.26 -4.65 32.13
CA ALA A 31 4.12 -4.91 30.71
C ALA A 31 3.05 -5.98 30.45
N PRO A 32 2.22 -5.85 29.40
CA PRO A 32 1.35 -6.93 28.93
C PRO A 32 2.14 -8.23 28.69
N PRO A 33 1.56 -9.41 28.98
CA PRO A 33 2.28 -10.68 28.82
C PRO A 33 2.91 -10.90 27.44
N HIS A 34 2.21 -10.49 26.37
CA HIS A 34 2.70 -10.61 25.00
C HIS A 34 3.90 -9.69 24.70
N GLN A 35 3.96 -8.51 25.33
CA GLN A 35 5.10 -7.60 25.20
C GLN A 35 6.31 -8.07 26.00
N ARG A 36 6.12 -8.74 27.15
CA ARG A 36 7.24 -9.27 27.96
C ARG A 36 8.10 -10.26 27.18
N ALA A 37 7.47 -11.24 26.53
CA ALA A 37 8.20 -12.22 25.71
C ALA A 37 8.95 -11.55 24.55
N LEU A 38 8.35 -10.51 23.94
CA LEU A 38 9.00 -9.74 22.88
C LEU A 38 10.19 -8.92 23.42
N HIS A 39 10.07 -8.33 24.60
CA HIS A 39 11.17 -7.59 25.24
C HIS A 39 12.35 -8.51 25.55
N ASP A 40 12.09 -9.69 26.10
CA ASP A 40 13.12 -10.69 26.39
C ASP A 40 13.82 -11.12 25.09
N ALA A 41 13.06 -11.42 24.03
CA ALA A 41 13.62 -11.81 22.74
C ALA A 41 14.45 -10.69 22.07
N VAL A 42 14.02 -9.44 22.20
CA VAL A 42 14.81 -8.28 21.73
C VAL A 42 16.09 -8.13 22.55
N GLN A 43 16.03 -8.33 23.87
CA GLN A 43 17.20 -8.28 24.74
C GLN A 43 18.22 -9.38 24.39
N ASP A 44 17.75 -10.60 24.11
CA ASP A 44 18.63 -11.71 23.70
C ASP A 44 19.40 -11.42 22.40
N ILE A 45 18.76 -10.71 21.46
CA ILE A 45 19.37 -10.34 20.19
C ILE A 45 20.30 -9.12 20.34
N THR A 46 19.85 -8.10 21.06
CA THR A 46 20.55 -6.81 21.13
C THR A 46 21.59 -6.75 22.25
N ASN A 47 21.52 -7.64 23.24
CA ASN A 47 22.22 -7.60 24.52
C ASN A 47 21.90 -6.38 25.39
N HIS A 48 20.73 -5.75 25.17
CA HIS A 48 20.32 -4.53 25.84
C HIS A 48 18.82 -4.59 26.19
N THR A 49 18.46 -4.08 27.36
CA THR A 49 17.07 -4.13 27.83
C THR A 49 16.26 -2.97 27.25
N ILE A 50 15.03 -3.24 26.82
CA ILE A 50 14.06 -2.19 26.47
C ILE A 50 13.62 -1.47 27.76
N VAL A 51 13.82 -0.16 27.80
CA VAL A 51 13.43 0.68 28.96
C VAL A 51 12.16 1.48 28.72
N ARG A 52 11.74 1.65 27.46
CA ARG A 52 10.51 2.34 27.08
C ARG A 52 10.02 1.88 25.71
N THR A 53 8.71 1.79 25.54
CA THR A 53 8.08 1.60 24.23
C THR A 53 6.92 2.57 24.03
N SER A 54 6.72 2.96 22.77
CA SER A 54 5.47 3.59 22.30
C SER A 54 4.89 2.73 21.18
N CYS A 55 3.68 2.23 21.36
CA CYS A 55 2.99 1.39 20.39
C CYS A 55 2.42 2.24 19.25
N ARG A 56 3.03 2.15 18.07
CA ARG A 56 2.67 2.91 16.86
C ARG A 56 1.57 2.24 16.04
N ALA A 57 1.39 0.93 16.18
CA ALA A 57 0.31 0.16 15.56
C ALA A 57 0.05 -1.13 16.37
N MET A 58 -1.21 -1.59 16.44
CA MET A 58 -1.59 -2.74 17.28
C MET A 58 -2.49 -3.81 16.60
N ASP A 59 -3.26 -3.45 15.57
CA ASP A 59 -4.34 -4.32 15.08
C ASP A 59 -3.86 -5.43 14.13
N MET A 60 -3.06 -5.06 13.13
CA MET A 60 -2.49 -6.01 12.17
C MET A 60 -1.13 -6.48 12.68
N ASN A 61 -0.09 -5.67 12.49
CA ASN A 61 1.24 -5.96 13.02
C ASN A 61 1.54 -5.00 14.17
N MET A 62 1.88 -5.54 15.34
CA MET A 62 2.26 -4.70 16.46
C MET A 62 3.61 -4.03 16.15
N THR A 63 3.64 -2.70 16.23
CA THR A 63 4.83 -1.91 15.92
C THR A 63 5.19 -1.05 17.11
N LEU A 64 6.36 -1.30 17.71
CA LEU A 64 6.85 -0.59 18.89
C LEU A 64 8.04 0.30 18.52
N ASP A 65 7.96 1.58 18.87
CA ASP A 65 9.13 2.45 18.98
C ASP A 65 9.80 2.18 20.32
N ALA A 66 10.85 1.37 20.31
CA ALA A 66 11.53 0.87 21.51
C ALA A 66 12.82 1.65 21.78
N THR A 67 12.96 2.15 23.01
CA THR A 67 14.20 2.76 23.53
C THR A 67 14.91 1.75 24.43
N LEU A 68 16.22 1.54 24.22
CA LEU A 68 17.05 0.64 25.02
C LEU A 68 17.77 1.39 26.15
N ASP A 69 18.31 0.64 27.11
CA ASP A 69 19.06 1.15 28.27
C ASP A 69 20.33 1.94 27.91
N ASP A 70 20.93 1.66 26.76
CA ASP A 70 22.06 2.40 26.21
C ASP A 70 21.68 3.68 25.43
N GLY A 71 20.38 4.00 25.39
CA GLY A 71 19.83 5.18 24.75
C GLY A 71 19.55 5.04 23.25
N ARG A 72 19.89 3.93 22.61
CA ARG A 72 19.50 3.68 21.21
C ARG A 72 17.99 3.48 21.09
N SER A 73 17.44 3.73 19.90
CA SER A 73 16.03 3.48 19.61
C SER A 73 15.85 2.76 18.28
N PHE A 74 14.92 1.81 18.25
CA PHE A 74 14.62 0.97 17.10
C PHE A 74 13.11 0.82 16.94
N ILE A 75 12.69 0.38 15.75
CA ILE A 75 11.33 -0.06 15.52
C ILE A 75 11.31 -1.59 15.65
N VAL A 76 10.52 -2.12 16.58
CA VAL A 76 10.29 -3.55 16.75
C VAL A 76 8.91 -3.86 16.19
N ARG A 77 8.85 -4.62 15.09
CA ARG A 77 7.60 -4.98 14.44
C ARG A 77 7.37 -6.48 14.57
N GLN A 78 6.28 -6.86 15.23
CA GLN A 78 5.83 -8.25 15.40
C GLN A 78 4.63 -8.50 14.50
N ARG A 79 4.66 -9.60 13.73
CA ARG A 79 3.54 -9.97 12.87
C ARG A 79 2.32 -10.39 13.68
N HIS A 80 1.12 -10.26 13.11
CA HIS A 80 -0.05 -10.93 13.68
C HIS A 80 0.10 -12.45 13.62
N THR A 81 -0.40 -13.17 14.62
CA THR A 81 -0.48 -14.64 14.61
C THR A 81 -1.93 -15.09 14.61
N TYR A 82 -2.25 -16.09 13.80
CA TYR A 82 -3.59 -16.67 13.67
C TYR A 82 -3.54 -18.18 13.99
N PRO A 83 -3.23 -18.58 15.23
CA PRO A 83 -2.97 -19.99 15.56
C PRO A 83 -4.15 -20.93 15.29
N SER A 84 -5.37 -20.39 15.26
CA SER A 84 -6.61 -21.11 14.98
C SER A 84 -7.01 -21.11 13.50
N ASP A 85 -6.32 -20.39 12.63
CA ASP A 85 -6.60 -20.32 11.19
C ASP A 85 -5.30 -20.51 10.38
N PRO A 86 -5.04 -21.73 9.87
CA PRO A 86 -3.83 -22.04 9.11
C PRO A 86 -3.66 -21.20 7.83
N VAL A 87 -4.77 -20.74 7.23
CA VAL A 87 -4.73 -19.94 5.99
C VAL A 87 -4.26 -18.53 6.33
N LEU A 88 -4.85 -17.90 7.34
CA LEU A 88 -4.43 -16.58 7.81
C LEU A 88 -3.01 -16.58 8.39
N GLU A 89 -2.64 -17.65 9.09
CA GLU A 89 -1.29 -17.81 9.64
C GLU A 89 -0.24 -17.93 8.52
N GLY A 90 -0.51 -18.75 7.51
CA GLY A 90 0.35 -18.87 6.34
C GLY A 90 0.49 -17.54 5.57
N TRP A 91 -0.61 -16.81 5.41
CA TRP A 91 -0.64 -15.49 4.79
C TRP A 91 0.18 -14.44 5.57
N SER A 92 -0.04 -14.33 6.88
CA SER A 92 0.71 -13.41 7.76
C SER A 92 2.21 -13.70 7.73
N HIS A 93 2.57 -14.98 7.82
CA HIS A 93 3.96 -15.41 7.77
C HIS A 93 4.61 -15.14 6.40
N ALA A 94 3.88 -15.33 5.30
CA ALA A 94 4.38 -15.05 3.96
C ALA A 94 4.65 -13.54 3.76
N LYS A 95 3.72 -12.67 4.17
CA LYS A 95 3.90 -11.21 4.17
C LYS A 95 5.16 -10.78 4.92
N PHE A 96 5.28 -11.22 6.17
CA PHE A 96 6.40 -10.89 7.05
C PHE A 96 7.75 -11.33 6.46
N ARG A 97 7.86 -12.59 6.01
CA ARG A 97 9.09 -13.10 5.40
C ARG A 97 9.46 -12.35 4.12
N ASN A 98 8.46 -11.96 3.32
CA ASN A 98 8.70 -11.25 2.09
C ASN A 98 9.20 -9.83 2.35
N GLU A 99 8.59 -9.11 3.29
CA GLU A 99 9.01 -7.76 3.69
C GLU A 99 10.48 -7.75 4.14
N VAL A 100 10.88 -8.68 5.01
CA VAL A 100 12.27 -8.79 5.50
C VAL A 100 13.28 -8.93 4.36
N ARG A 101 13.00 -9.81 3.38
CA ARG A 101 13.91 -10.04 2.24
C ARG A 101 13.91 -8.86 1.29
N LEU A 102 12.73 -8.29 1.04
CA LEU A 102 12.58 -7.15 0.14
C LEU A 102 13.27 -5.90 0.66
N LEU A 103 13.14 -5.58 1.95
CA LEU A 103 13.85 -4.44 2.56
C LEU A 103 15.37 -4.56 2.41
N ARG A 104 15.92 -5.76 2.62
CA ARG A 104 17.37 -6.01 2.41
C ARG A 104 17.76 -5.81 0.95
N TRP A 105 16.99 -6.39 0.03
CA TRP A 105 17.26 -6.24 -1.39
C TRP A 105 17.18 -4.79 -1.87
N LEU A 106 16.14 -4.04 -1.45
CA LEU A 106 15.99 -2.63 -1.77
C LEU A 106 17.15 -1.80 -1.22
N LYS A 107 17.64 -2.10 -0.01
CA LYS A 107 18.80 -1.41 0.58
C LYS A 107 20.07 -1.55 -0.25
N GLU A 108 20.23 -2.69 -0.92
CA GLU A 108 21.42 -3.00 -1.73
C GLU A 108 21.28 -2.60 -3.19
N ASN A 109 20.05 -2.54 -3.72
CA ASN A 109 19.78 -2.38 -5.15
C ASN A 109 19.04 -1.08 -5.52
N SER A 110 18.79 -0.20 -4.54
CA SER A 110 18.13 1.10 -4.77
C SER A 110 18.69 2.19 -3.87
N THR A 111 18.35 3.43 -4.19
CA THR A 111 18.57 4.64 -3.40
C THR A 111 17.35 5.03 -2.57
N LEU A 112 16.28 4.24 -2.64
CA LEU A 112 15.05 4.47 -1.89
C LEU A 112 15.35 4.53 -0.39
N PRO A 113 14.78 5.51 0.33
CA PRO A 113 14.95 5.61 1.77
C PRO A 113 14.10 4.53 2.44
N VAL A 114 14.65 3.33 2.63
CA VAL A 114 13.99 2.22 3.33
C VAL A 114 14.70 1.90 4.65
N PRO A 115 13.96 1.47 5.69
CA PRO A 115 14.56 1.13 6.97
C PRO A 115 15.49 -0.08 6.84
N THR A 116 16.64 -0.01 7.51
CA THR A 116 17.56 -1.15 7.58
C THR A 116 17.01 -2.24 8.49
N VAL A 117 16.99 -3.49 8.02
CA VAL A 117 16.67 -4.67 8.86
C VAL A 117 17.89 -5.01 9.71
N ILE A 118 17.82 -4.69 11.01
CA ILE A 118 18.92 -4.89 11.97
C ILE A 118 18.98 -6.36 12.41
N ALA A 119 17.83 -6.93 12.77
CA ALA A 119 17.73 -8.32 13.19
C ALA A 119 16.32 -8.89 12.94
N VAL A 120 16.22 -10.21 12.93
CA VAL A 120 14.97 -10.94 12.69
C VAL A 120 14.87 -12.05 13.72
N GLY A 121 13.77 -12.06 14.48
CA GLY A 121 13.39 -13.13 15.39
C GLY A 121 12.47 -14.15 14.72
N SER A 122 11.74 -14.93 15.52
CA SER A 122 10.78 -15.94 15.02
C SER A 122 9.59 -15.35 14.27
N ASP A 123 9.08 -14.23 14.77
CA ASP A 123 7.81 -13.61 14.38
C ASP A 123 7.87 -12.08 14.49
N PHE A 124 9.07 -11.52 14.68
CA PHE A 124 9.31 -10.10 14.74
C PHE A 124 10.61 -9.72 14.03
N MET A 125 10.73 -8.44 13.67
CA MET A 125 11.96 -7.85 13.16
C MET A 125 12.30 -6.57 13.92
N ILE A 126 13.60 -6.28 13.99
CA ILE A 126 14.14 -5.02 14.51
C ILE A 126 14.60 -4.21 13.32
N LEU A 127 14.04 -3.01 13.18
CA LEU A 127 14.29 -2.07 12.10
C LEU A 127 14.96 -0.80 12.63
N GLU A 128 15.76 -0.18 11.77
CA GLU A 128 16.20 1.20 11.95
C GLU A 128 14.99 2.12 12.16
N LYS A 129 15.07 2.99 13.18
CA LYS A 129 14.09 4.04 13.39
C LYS A 129 14.41 5.23 12.47
N MET A 130 13.63 5.34 11.41
CA MET A 130 13.78 6.44 10.44
C MET A 130 13.28 7.77 11.03
N PRO A 131 13.92 8.91 10.68
CA PRO A 131 13.52 10.23 11.16
C PRO A 131 12.25 10.72 10.45
N GLY A 132 11.57 11.71 11.04
CA GLY A 132 10.37 12.36 10.47
C GLY A 132 9.05 11.85 11.06
N SER A 133 7.96 12.39 10.52
CA SER A 133 6.57 12.05 10.87
C SER A 133 5.87 11.49 9.63
N THR A 134 4.77 10.76 9.80
CA THR A 134 3.97 10.31 8.65
C THR A 134 3.40 11.49 7.88
N VAL A 135 3.30 11.36 6.55
CA VAL A 135 2.67 12.38 5.70
C VAL A 135 1.25 12.67 6.17
N THR A 136 0.50 11.67 6.65
CA THR A 136 -0.86 11.89 7.20
C THR A 136 -0.90 12.99 8.28
N LEU A 137 0.11 13.02 9.16
CA LEU A 137 0.16 13.96 10.26
C LEU A 137 0.67 15.34 9.84
N GLU A 138 1.57 15.41 8.85
CA GLU A 138 2.25 16.65 8.49
C GLU A 138 1.68 17.34 7.25
N TRP A 139 1.03 16.61 6.33
CA TRP A 139 0.64 17.08 5.00
C TRP A 139 -0.07 18.45 5.02
N HIS A 140 -1.01 18.59 5.95
CA HIS A 140 -1.84 19.78 6.12
C HIS A 140 -1.10 20.99 6.66
N PHE A 141 0.09 20.78 7.24
CA PHE A 141 0.94 21.83 7.81
C PHE A 141 2.14 22.15 6.91
N LEU A 142 2.36 21.38 5.85
CA LEU A 142 3.37 21.68 4.84
C LEU A 142 2.99 22.94 4.07
N SER A 143 3.95 23.85 3.90
CA SER A 143 3.81 24.98 2.97
C SER A 143 3.67 24.49 1.53
N ASP A 144 3.11 25.31 0.64
CA ASP A 144 3.00 24.98 -0.79
C ASP A 144 4.35 24.58 -1.41
N LYS A 145 5.42 25.28 -1.02
CA LYS A 145 6.79 24.96 -1.43
C LYS A 145 7.21 23.57 -0.93
N ALA A 146 6.89 23.22 0.31
CA ALA A 146 7.20 21.92 0.88
C ALA A 146 6.37 20.79 0.23
N LYS A 147 5.10 21.03 -0.09
CA LYS A 147 4.26 20.08 -0.86
C LYS A 147 4.81 19.85 -2.27
N ALA A 148 5.22 20.90 -2.97
CA ALA A 148 5.83 20.78 -4.30
C ALA A 148 7.16 20.02 -4.26
N HIS A 149 8.01 20.32 -3.26
CA HIS A 149 9.26 19.59 -3.03
C HIS A 149 9.00 18.11 -2.71
N PHE A 150 8.03 17.84 -1.84
CA PHE A 150 7.59 16.49 -1.52
C PHE A 150 7.14 15.72 -2.78
N LEU A 151 6.29 16.31 -3.62
CA LEU A 151 5.81 15.66 -4.84
C LEU A 151 6.94 15.34 -5.82
N THR A 152 7.95 16.20 -5.88
CA THR A 152 9.16 15.95 -6.67
C THR A 152 9.90 14.72 -6.17
N MET A 153 10.13 14.61 -4.85
CA MET A 153 10.79 13.45 -4.24
C MET A 153 9.94 12.17 -4.31
N TYR A 154 8.61 12.30 -4.19
CA TYR A 154 7.70 11.18 -4.36
C TYR A 154 7.81 10.62 -5.77
N LEU A 155 7.84 11.51 -6.77
CA LEU A 155 8.03 11.12 -8.16
C LEU A 155 9.41 10.48 -8.40
N ASP A 156 10.47 11.00 -7.77
CA ASP A 156 11.80 10.37 -7.83
C ASP A 156 11.73 8.90 -7.39
N ALA A 157 11.07 8.63 -6.26
CA ALA A 157 10.91 7.29 -5.73
C ALA A 157 10.04 6.40 -6.64
N VAL A 158 8.93 6.92 -7.16
CA VAL A 158 8.04 6.16 -8.07
C VAL A 158 8.77 5.81 -9.37
N ILE A 159 9.53 6.74 -9.96
CA ILE A 159 10.36 6.48 -11.15
C ILE A 159 11.41 5.42 -10.84
N GLU A 160 12.10 5.53 -9.70
CA GLU A 160 13.11 4.54 -9.31
C GLU A 160 12.49 3.14 -9.18
N ILE A 161 11.37 3.02 -8.45
CA ILE A 161 10.63 1.75 -8.29
C ILE A 161 10.23 1.17 -9.64
N PHE A 162 9.71 2.01 -10.56
CA PHE A 162 9.24 1.60 -11.87
C PHE A 162 10.37 1.06 -12.79
N HIS A 163 11.61 1.44 -12.53
CA HIS A 163 12.80 1.00 -13.28
C HIS A 163 13.64 -0.04 -12.57
N LEU A 164 13.27 -0.46 -11.36
CA LEU A 164 13.90 -1.60 -10.72
C LEU A 164 13.78 -2.85 -11.61
N PRO A 165 14.81 -3.72 -11.64
CA PRO A 165 14.74 -4.96 -12.39
C PRO A 165 13.55 -5.81 -11.95
N ALA A 166 12.77 -6.30 -12.92
CA ALA A 166 11.58 -7.11 -12.66
C ALA A 166 11.52 -8.32 -13.59
N ILE A 167 11.20 -9.49 -13.02
CA ILE A 167 10.93 -10.70 -13.79
C ILE A 167 9.59 -10.52 -14.51
N GLN A 168 9.50 -10.99 -15.76
CA GLN A 168 8.32 -10.79 -16.61
C GLN A 168 7.22 -11.82 -16.32
N ARG A 169 6.74 -11.81 -15.06
CA ARG A 169 5.59 -12.58 -14.55
C ARG A 169 4.87 -11.75 -13.50
N ILE A 170 3.58 -12.00 -13.29
CA ILE A 170 2.74 -11.23 -12.38
C ILE A 170 2.58 -11.97 -11.05
N GLY A 171 2.82 -11.27 -9.95
CA GLY A 171 2.73 -11.83 -8.60
C GLY A 171 3.25 -10.83 -7.57
N SER A 172 3.72 -11.33 -6.43
CA SER A 172 4.48 -10.51 -5.47
C SER A 172 5.98 -10.75 -5.66
N ALA A 173 6.82 -9.81 -5.22
CA ALA A 173 8.25 -10.11 -5.10
C ALA A 173 8.41 -11.40 -4.31
N SER A 174 9.32 -12.22 -4.77
CA SER A 174 9.83 -13.34 -4.03
C SER A 174 11.32 -13.42 -4.28
N PHE A 175 11.96 -14.40 -3.69
CA PHE A 175 13.39 -14.55 -3.78
C PHE A 175 13.71 -16.04 -3.74
N GLU A 176 14.66 -16.46 -4.57
CA GLU A 176 15.00 -17.88 -4.72
C GLU A 176 15.38 -18.50 -3.36
N PRO A 177 15.01 -19.77 -3.09
CA PRO A 177 15.30 -20.38 -1.78
C PRO A 177 16.79 -20.42 -1.45
N ASP A 178 17.64 -20.62 -2.46
CA ASP A 178 19.09 -20.81 -2.32
C ASP A 178 19.89 -19.51 -2.53
N SER A 179 19.22 -18.39 -2.82
CA SER A 179 19.85 -17.07 -2.96
C SER A 179 19.01 -16.02 -2.26
N ILE A 180 19.58 -15.37 -1.25
CA ILE A 180 18.92 -14.27 -0.55
C ILE A 180 18.73 -13.03 -1.44
N ASP A 181 19.51 -12.90 -2.52
CA ASP A 181 19.65 -11.64 -3.27
C ASP A 181 19.06 -11.69 -4.69
N THR A 182 18.66 -12.89 -5.15
CA THR A 182 18.07 -13.04 -6.48
C THR A 182 16.56 -12.82 -6.40
N LEU A 183 16.13 -11.61 -6.77
CA LEU A 183 14.71 -11.26 -6.93
C LEU A 183 14.04 -12.20 -7.95
N SER A 184 12.90 -12.73 -7.56
CA SER A 184 12.04 -13.59 -8.35
C SER A 184 10.58 -13.13 -8.20
N VAL A 185 9.64 -13.86 -8.79
CA VAL A 185 8.21 -13.59 -8.65
C VAL A 185 7.53 -14.80 -8.05
N GLY A 186 6.85 -14.58 -6.93
CA GLY A 186 6.12 -15.60 -6.20
C GLY A 186 4.62 -15.38 -6.24
N PRO A 187 3.86 -16.27 -5.60
CA PRO A 187 2.42 -16.16 -5.45
C PRO A 187 1.99 -14.75 -5.02
N ARG A 188 0.86 -14.27 -5.52
CA ARG A 188 0.35 -12.93 -5.20
C ARG A 188 -0.10 -12.86 -3.73
N ILE A 189 0.46 -11.94 -2.97
CA ILE A 189 0.10 -11.67 -1.58
C ILE A 189 -0.62 -10.31 -1.50
N ALA A 190 -1.91 -10.31 -1.18
CA ALA A 190 -2.71 -9.09 -1.08
C ALA A 190 -2.89 -8.61 0.38
N PRO A 191 -3.36 -7.36 0.58
CA PRO A 191 -3.80 -6.87 1.89
C PRO A 191 -4.90 -7.74 2.50
N SER A 192 -5.75 -8.35 1.67
CA SER A 192 -6.75 -9.33 2.08
C SER A 192 -6.43 -10.73 1.51
N PRO A 193 -6.49 -11.80 2.34
CA PRO A 193 -6.30 -13.17 1.88
C PRO A 193 -7.20 -13.55 0.71
N SER A 194 -8.43 -13.03 0.63
CA SER A 194 -9.40 -13.33 -0.43
C SER A 194 -8.95 -12.87 -1.82
N TYR A 195 -8.02 -11.92 -1.90
CA TYR A 195 -7.41 -11.46 -3.14
C TYR A 195 -5.98 -11.97 -3.32
N SER A 196 -5.48 -12.81 -2.41
CA SER A 196 -4.21 -13.51 -2.60
C SER A 196 -4.39 -14.68 -3.55
N SER A 197 -3.32 -15.10 -4.22
CA SER A 197 -3.32 -16.26 -5.10
C SER A 197 -2.10 -17.11 -4.80
N SER A 198 -2.26 -18.43 -4.83
CA SER A 198 -1.13 -19.38 -4.79
C SER A 198 -0.36 -19.45 -6.11
N GLN A 199 -0.86 -18.76 -7.15
CA GLN A 199 -0.31 -18.77 -8.50
C GLN A 199 0.41 -17.46 -8.83
N VAL A 200 1.26 -17.56 -9.83
CA VAL A 200 1.82 -16.45 -10.60
C VAL A 200 1.13 -16.45 -11.97
N PHE A 201 0.96 -15.29 -12.58
CA PHE A 201 0.27 -15.15 -13.86
C PHE A 201 1.26 -14.77 -14.95
N ASP A 202 1.06 -15.27 -16.16
CA ASP A 202 1.98 -15.02 -17.27
C ASP A 202 1.62 -13.75 -18.05
N ASN A 203 0.37 -13.29 -17.94
CA ASN A 203 -0.11 -12.09 -18.62
C ASN A 203 -1.25 -11.41 -17.86
N ILE A 204 -1.53 -10.16 -18.24
CA ILE A 204 -2.54 -9.30 -17.61
C ILE A 204 -3.95 -9.88 -17.68
N THR A 205 -4.29 -10.63 -18.75
CA THR A 205 -5.61 -11.22 -18.93
C THR A 205 -5.88 -12.28 -17.87
N GLU A 206 -4.93 -13.19 -17.64
CA GLU A 206 -5.02 -14.20 -16.57
C GLU A 206 -5.17 -13.56 -15.20
N TYR A 207 -4.39 -12.50 -14.94
CA TYR A 207 -4.48 -11.76 -13.68
C TYR A 207 -5.86 -11.11 -13.47
N LEU A 208 -6.43 -10.48 -14.50
CA LEU A 208 -7.74 -9.85 -14.40
C LEU A 208 -8.87 -10.88 -14.27
N ILE A 209 -8.79 -12.03 -14.94
CA ILE A 209 -9.72 -13.16 -14.75
C ILE A 209 -9.70 -13.62 -13.29
N PHE A 210 -8.51 -13.71 -12.68
CA PHE A 210 -8.39 -14.01 -11.26
C PHE A 210 -9.09 -12.97 -10.38
N LEU A 211 -8.88 -11.67 -10.61
CA LEU A 211 -9.53 -10.62 -9.81
C LEU A 211 -11.05 -10.64 -9.95
N ILE A 212 -11.58 -10.83 -11.16
CA ILE A 212 -13.02 -10.99 -11.39
C ILE A 212 -13.54 -12.20 -10.62
N SER A 213 -12.83 -13.33 -10.67
CA SER A 213 -13.22 -14.56 -9.96
C SER A 213 -13.24 -14.37 -8.44
N ALA A 214 -12.22 -13.69 -7.89
CA ALA A 214 -12.16 -13.34 -6.48
C ALA A 214 -13.32 -12.42 -6.07
N LYS A 215 -13.61 -11.39 -6.89
CA LYS A 215 -14.73 -10.48 -6.65
C LYS A 215 -16.09 -11.19 -6.75
N ARG A 216 -16.23 -12.17 -7.65
CA ARG A 216 -17.43 -13.03 -7.75
C ARG A 216 -17.64 -13.88 -6.50
N GLN A 217 -16.58 -14.35 -5.85
CA GLN A 217 -16.71 -15.09 -4.58
C GLN A 217 -17.28 -14.20 -3.48
N ALA A 218 -16.93 -12.91 -3.44
CA ALA A 218 -17.50 -11.98 -2.46
C ALA A 218 -19.03 -11.78 -2.60
N ILE A 219 -19.63 -12.17 -3.73
CA ILE A 219 -21.09 -12.08 -3.94
C ILE A 219 -21.83 -13.16 -3.15
N THR A 220 -21.23 -14.31 -2.88
CA THR A 220 -21.96 -15.49 -2.35
C THR A 220 -22.57 -15.24 -0.98
N ASP A 221 -22.01 -14.29 -0.23
CA ASP A 221 -22.43 -13.95 1.12
C ASP A 221 -23.47 -12.81 1.15
N MET A 222 -23.87 -12.29 -0.01
CA MET A 222 -24.87 -11.21 -0.13
C MET A 222 -26.30 -11.74 -0.16
N GLU A 223 -27.26 -10.86 0.12
CA GLU A 223 -28.69 -11.11 -0.09
C GLU A 223 -29.01 -11.37 -1.57
N VAL A 224 -30.00 -12.22 -1.87
CA VAL A 224 -30.31 -12.67 -3.23
C VAL A 224 -30.51 -11.52 -4.22
N GLU A 225 -31.18 -10.44 -3.79
CA GLU A 225 -31.42 -9.26 -4.63
C GLU A 225 -30.13 -8.50 -4.95
N ASP A 226 -29.18 -8.45 -4.01
CA ASP A 226 -27.85 -7.89 -4.22
C ASP A 226 -27.00 -8.78 -5.13
N GLN A 227 -27.13 -10.11 -5.03
CA GLN A 227 -26.38 -11.04 -5.87
C GLN A 227 -26.65 -10.84 -7.37
N GLU A 228 -27.91 -10.63 -7.74
CA GLU A 228 -28.31 -10.39 -9.13
C GLU A 228 -27.67 -9.09 -9.66
N ARG A 229 -27.81 -7.97 -8.92
CA ARG A 229 -27.20 -6.68 -9.29
C ARG A 229 -25.68 -6.75 -9.39
N ALA A 230 -25.04 -7.42 -8.43
CA ALA A 230 -23.59 -7.59 -8.41
C ALA A 230 -23.11 -8.43 -9.61
N GLY A 231 -23.87 -9.47 -9.97
CA GLY A 231 -23.60 -10.33 -11.13
C GLY A 231 -23.69 -9.56 -12.47
N GLU A 232 -24.70 -8.70 -12.62
CA GLU A 232 -24.83 -7.80 -13.77
C GLU A 232 -23.65 -6.82 -13.86
N ALA A 233 -23.30 -6.17 -12.74
CA ALA A 233 -22.20 -5.21 -12.68
C ALA A 233 -20.87 -5.84 -13.10
N LEU A 234 -20.56 -7.04 -12.61
CA LEU A 234 -19.33 -7.74 -12.95
C LEU A 234 -19.30 -8.24 -14.40
N SER A 235 -20.44 -8.67 -14.94
CA SER A 235 -20.51 -9.07 -16.35
C SER A 235 -20.26 -7.88 -17.28
N PHE A 236 -20.75 -6.69 -16.92
CA PHE A 236 -20.44 -5.45 -17.63
C PHE A 236 -18.95 -5.09 -17.53
N ILE A 237 -18.36 -5.17 -16.33
CA ILE A 237 -16.91 -4.94 -16.14
C ILE A 237 -16.06 -5.91 -16.97
N GLU A 238 -16.43 -7.19 -17.01
CA GLU A 238 -15.74 -8.24 -17.78
C GLU A 238 -15.75 -7.95 -19.28
N GLU A 239 -16.88 -7.48 -19.83
CA GLU A 239 -16.97 -7.00 -21.21
C GLU A 239 -16.04 -5.80 -21.45
N LYS A 240 -16.06 -4.80 -20.56
CA LYS A 240 -15.24 -3.59 -20.69
C LYS A 240 -13.75 -3.86 -20.58
N ILE A 241 -13.31 -4.77 -19.70
CA ILE A 241 -11.92 -5.22 -19.62
C ILE A 241 -11.45 -5.76 -20.97
N THR A 242 -12.28 -6.57 -21.64
CA THR A 242 -11.94 -7.13 -22.96
C THR A 242 -11.71 -6.03 -24.00
N ILE A 243 -12.47 -4.93 -23.95
CA ILE A 243 -12.31 -3.78 -24.85
C ILE A 243 -11.04 -2.99 -24.48
N LEU A 244 -10.83 -2.70 -23.20
CA LEU A 244 -9.68 -1.95 -22.71
C LEU A 244 -8.36 -2.66 -23.07
N LEU A 245 -8.26 -3.97 -22.85
CA LEU A 245 -7.07 -4.74 -23.18
C LEU A 245 -6.75 -4.78 -24.68
N LYS A 246 -7.77 -4.76 -25.55
CA LYS A 246 -7.55 -4.68 -27.01
C LYS A 246 -6.88 -3.38 -27.45
N ASN A 247 -7.03 -2.32 -26.67
CA ASN A 247 -6.44 -1.00 -26.95
C ASN A 247 -5.02 -0.85 -26.37
N ILE A 248 -4.51 -1.86 -25.65
CA ILE A 248 -3.16 -1.86 -25.08
C ILE A 248 -2.32 -2.93 -25.80
N ASP A 249 -1.62 -2.53 -26.86
CA ASP A 249 -0.76 -3.42 -27.65
C ASP A 249 0.74 -3.13 -27.51
N ASP A 250 1.10 -2.01 -26.89
CA ASP A 250 2.49 -1.59 -26.70
C ASP A 250 3.20 -2.47 -25.64
N PRO A 251 4.27 -3.20 -26.00
CA PRO A 251 5.01 -4.05 -25.07
C PRO A 251 5.59 -3.29 -23.85
N SER A 252 5.88 -1.99 -24.00
CA SER A 252 6.40 -1.15 -22.91
C SER A 252 5.38 -0.92 -21.79
N LEU A 253 4.08 -0.99 -22.10
CA LEU A 253 2.97 -0.89 -21.15
C LEU A 253 2.62 -2.24 -20.51
N LEU A 254 2.93 -3.34 -21.20
CA LEU A 254 2.63 -4.70 -20.76
C LEU A 254 3.82 -5.37 -20.04
N ARG A 255 5.03 -4.82 -20.14
CA ARG A 255 6.19 -5.30 -19.37
C ARG A 255 5.89 -5.26 -17.88
N CYS A 256 6.35 -6.25 -17.14
CA CYS A 256 6.23 -6.23 -15.69
C CYS A 256 7.24 -5.28 -15.05
N VAL A 257 6.79 -4.54 -14.04
CA VAL A 257 7.57 -3.62 -13.21
C VAL A 257 7.25 -3.83 -11.74
N PHE A 258 8.09 -3.29 -10.87
CA PHE A 258 7.87 -3.36 -9.43
C PHE A 258 6.91 -2.26 -8.94
N THR A 259 6.16 -2.54 -7.88
CA THR A 259 5.26 -1.56 -7.25
C THR A 259 5.16 -1.75 -5.74
N HIS A 260 5.16 -0.62 -5.02
CA HIS A 260 4.70 -0.56 -3.65
C HIS A 260 3.17 -0.53 -3.65
N ALA A 261 2.55 -1.67 -3.37
CA ALA A 261 1.11 -1.85 -3.58
C ALA A 261 0.24 -1.31 -2.44
N ASP A 262 0.87 -0.69 -1.44
CA ASP A 262 0.21 0.01 -0.32
C ASP A 262 0.85 1.38 -0.05
N LEU A 263 1.19 2.13 -1.10
CA LEU A 263 1.90 3.41 -0.95
C LEU A 263 0.93 4.55 -0.67
N HIS A 264 0.68 4.84 0.60
CA HIS A 264 -0.20 5.92 1.06
C HIS A 264 0.44 6.76 2.18
N THR A 265 -0.26 7.81 2.63
CA THR A 265 0.26 8.86 3.54
C THR A 265 0.78 8.36 4.90
N TYR A 266 0.36 7.17 5.35
CA TYR A 266 0.88 6.57 6.58
C TYR A 266 2.21 5.83 6.37
N ASN A 267 2.49 5.40 5.15
CA ASN A 267 3.68 4.60 4.79
C ASN A 267 4.82 5.45 4.24
N ILE A 268 4.73 6.78 4.39
CA ILE A 268 5.78 7.71 3.97
C ILE A 268 6.09 8.63 5.15
N LEU A 269 7.37 8.72 5.51
CA LEU A 269 7.86 9.70 6.48
C LEU A 269 8.40 10.94 5.79
N VAL A 270 8.11 12.09 6.41
CA VAL A 270 8.44 13.41 5.88
C VAL A 270 8.95 14.34 6.97
N THR A 271 9.79 15.29 6.58
CA THR A 271 10.19 16.45 7.40
C THR A 271 9.32 17.68 7.10
N GLN A 272 9.34 18.69 7.97
CA GLN A 272 8.57 19.93 7.75
C GLN A 272 8.94 20.68 6.45
N ASP A 273 10.15 20.47 5.93
CA ASP A 273 10.60 21.04 4.66
C ASP A 273 10.15 20.23 3.43
N GLY A 274 9.40 19.14 3.63
CA GLY A 274 8.90 18.28 2.56
C GLY A 274 9.86 17.17 2.12
N ASN A 275 10.99 16.96 2.82
CA ASN A 275 11.89 15.85 2.45
C ASN A 275 11.32 14.51 2.86
N ILE A 276 11.25 13.56 1.92
CA ILE A 276 10.93 12.15 2.21
C ILE A 276 12.13 11.51 2.91
N THR A 277 11.90 10.98 4.10
CA THR A 277 12.93 10.33 4.92
C THR A 277 12.77 8.82 4.98
N ALA A 278 11.58 8.29 4.69
CA ALA A 278 11.38 6.86 4.56
C ALA A 278 10.15 6.49 3.71
N ILE A 279 10.23 5.36 3.01
CA ILE A 279 9.10 4.60 2.47
C ILE A 279 9.04 3.29 3.25
N LEU A 280 7.91 3.08 3.93
CA LEU A 280 7.69 2.03 4.91
C LEU A 280 6.72 0.98 4.39
N ASP A 281 6.64 -0.14 5.11
CA ASP A 281 5.57 -1.14 4.98
C ASP A 281 5.50 -1.88 3.63
N TRP A 282 6.62 -2.51 3.26
CA TRP A 282 6.81 -3.21 1.99
C TRP A 282 6.20 -4.62 1.93
N GLU A 283 5.41 -4.99 2.93
CA GLU A 283 4.82 -6.34 3.03
C GLU A 283 3.82 -6.64 1.91
N ILE A 284 3.18 -5.61 1.34
CA ILE A 284 2.33 -5.71 0.16
C ILE A 284 3.03 -5.02 -1.02
N ASN A 285 3.47 -5.83 -1.97
CA ASN A 285 4.13 -5.38 -3.19
C ASN A 285 3.75 -6.30 -4.35
N TYR A 286 3.82 -5.76 -5.57
CA TYR A 286 3.57 -6.53 -6.78
C TYR A 286 4.66 -6.33 -7.83
N VAL A 287 4.91 -7.42 -8.55
CA VAL A 287 5.45 -7.37 -9.90
C VAL A 287 4.25 -7.49 -10.84
N GLN A 288 3.99 -6.46 -11.64
CA GLN A 288 2.78 -6.38 -12.45
C GLN A 288 3.00 -5.54 -13.72
N PRO A 289 2.12 -5.64 -14.74
CA PRO A 289 2.24 -4.87 -15.97
C PRO A 289 2.33 -3.37 -15.70
N ALA A 290 3.22 -2.67 -16.41
CA ALA A 290 3.52 -1.26 -16.22
C ALA A 290 2.27 -0.36 -16.27
N VAL A 291 1.31 -0.70 -17.13
CA VAL A 291 0.02 -0.02 -17.25
C VAL A 291 -0.81 -0.03 -15.96
N LEU A 292 -0.61 -1.02 -15.08
CA LEU A 292 -1.26 -1.12 -13.77
C LEU A 292 -0.43 -0.50 -12.63
N ALA A 293 0.82 -0.14 -12.90
CA ALA A 293 1.82 0.05 -11.84
C ALA A 293 1.93 1.48 -11.29
N VAL A 294 1.44 2.47 -12.03
CA VAL A 294 1.67 3.89 -11.73
C VAL A 294 0.35 4.61 -11.69
N ASP A 295 0.09 5.29 -10.58
CA ASP A 295 -1.07 6.18 -10.40
C ASP A 295 -0.67 7.50 -9.74
N TYR A 296 -1.61 8.43 -9.64
CA TYR A 296 -1.45 9.62 -8.81
C TYR A 296 -1.22 9.22 -7.34
N PRO A 297 -0.54 10.06 -6.54
CA PRO A 297 -0.43 9.82 -5.10
C PRO A 297 -1.82 9.56 -4.48
N GLY A 298 -1.92 8.57 -3.59
CA GLY A 298 -3.22 8.05 -3.14
C GLY A 298 -4.17 9.11 -2.56
N TRP A 299 -3.63 10.12 -1.88
CA TRP A 299 -4.40 11.22 -1.29
C TRP A 299 -4.83 12.30 -2.31
N LEU A 300 -4.33 12.25 -3.53
CA LEU A 300 -4.76 13.10 -4.65
C LEU A 300 -5.75 12.39 -5.59
N LEU A 301 -5.92 11.06 -5.45
CA LEU A 301 -6.81 10.27 -6.32
C LEU A 301 -8.27 10.74 -6.24
N ASP A 302 -8.90 10.81 -7.41
CA ASP A 302 -10.28 11.23 -7.59
C ASP A 302 -11.02 10.37 -8.64
N LYS A 303 -10.57 9.13 -8.83
CA LYS A 303 -11.04 8.18 -9.85
C LYS A 303 -11.42 6.83 -9.25
N GLY A 304 -12.20 6.06 -10.01
CA GLY A 304 -12.63 4.71 -9.60
C GLY A 304 -13.41 4.76 -8.29
N PRO A 305 -13.05 3.93 -7.28
CA PRO A 305 -13.71 3.95 -5.97
C PRO A 305 -13.45 5.23 -5.17
N PHE A 306 -12.46 6.04 -5.58
CA PHE A 306 -12.12 7.33 -4.98
C PHE A 306 -12.68 8.52 -5.76
N ASP A 307 -13.55 8.30 -6.75
CA ASP A 307 -14.27 9.40 -7.39
C ASP A 307 -15.33 9.94 -6.42
N PRO A 308 -15.36 11.25 -6.10
CA PRO A 308 -16.35 11.82 -5.17
C PRO A 308 -17.81 11.53 -5.54
N GLN A 309 -18.12 11.27 -6.81
CA GLN A 309 -19.47 10.88 -7.23
C GLN A 309 -19.83 9.45 -6.80
N PHE A 310 -18.85 8.55 -6.71
CA PHE A 310 -19.05 7.11 -6.50
C PHE A 310 -18.38 6.57 -5.23
N SER A 311 -17.66 7.39 -4.49
CA SER A 311 -16.98 6.98 -3.25
C SER A 311 -17.97 6.58 -2.15
N SER A 312 -17.45 5.86 -1.16
CA SER A 312 -18.18 5.67 0.10
C SER A 312 -18.47 7.03 0.74
N LYS A 313 -19.57 7.12 1.47
CA LYS A 313 -19.92 8.31 2.25
C LYS A 313 -18.96 8.53 3.41
N ASP A 314 -18.28 7.47 3.84
CA ASP A 314 -17.33 7.48 4.95
C ASP A 314 -15.88 7.68 4.48
N TYR A 315 -15.66 7.90 3.18
CA TYR A 315 -14.34 8.20 2.64
C TYR A 315 -14.00 9.69 2.81
N TRP A 316 -12.77 9.95 3.20
CA TRP A 316 -12.23 11.27 3.50
C TRP A 316 -10.95 11.51 2.68
N TRP A 317 -10.83 12.68 2.08
CA TRP A 317 -9.61 13.10 1.36
C TRP A 317 -8.76 14.00 2.25
N ASP A 318 -7.43 13.84 2.20
CA ASP A 318 -6.45 14.71 2.86
C ASP A 318 -6.27 16.07 2.17
N GLU A 319 -6.99 16.33 1.07
CA GLU A 319 -6.82 17.58 0.33
C GLU A 319 -8.11 18.06 -0.34
N SER A 320 -8.26 19.38 -0.37
CA SER A 320 -9.41 20.04 -0.97
C SER A 320 -9.55 19.69 -2.45
N PRO A 321 -10.79 19.67 -3.00
CA PRO A 321 -10.98 19.39 -4.43
C PRO A 321 -10.24 20.34 -5.38
N THR A 322 -9.96 21.57 -4.94
CA THR A 322 -9.21 22.56 -5.74
C THR A 322 -7.73 22.21 -5.76
N GLU A 323 -7.15 21.97 -4.59
CA GLU A 323 -5.72 21.66 -4.49
C GLU A 323 -5.38 20.28 -5.03
N ARG A 324 -6.25 19.27 -4.87
CA ARG A 324 -6.05 17.97 -5.53
C ARG A 324 -5.92 18.12 -7.03
N ARG A 325 -6.81 18.89 -7.68
CA ARG A 325 -6.73 19.15 -9.11
C ARG A 325 -5.44 19.87 -9.50
N ARG A 326 -5.05 20.90 -8.74
CA ARG A 326 -3.80 21.64 -9.00
C ARG A 326 -2.57 20.72 -8.90
N LEU A 327 -2.44 19.99 -7.79
CA LEU A 327 -1.30 19.11 -7.52
C LEU A 327 -1.25 17.92 -8.48
N SER A 328 -2.40 17.34 -8.87
CA SER A 328 -2.44 16.26 -9.85
C SER A 328 -1.96 16.73 -11.23
N LEU A 329 -2.33 17.94 -11.67
CA LEU A 329 -1.82 18.52 -12.92
C LEU A 329 -0.29 18.75 -12.86
N GLU A 330 0.20 19.30 -11.75
CA GLU A 330 1.65 19.48 -11.54
C GLU A 330 2.41 18.15 -11.55
N PHE A 331 1.84 17.12 -10.93
CA PHE A 331 2.41 15.78 -10.89
C PHE A 331 2.45 15.12 -12.27
N GLU A 332 1.34 15.15 -13.02
CA GLU A 332 1.26 14.62 -14.38
C GLU A 332 2.23 15.32 -15.33
N GLN A 333 2.31 16.66 -15.27
CA GLN A 333 3.29 17.42 -16.06
C GLN A 333 4.73 17.02 -15.71
N SER A 334 5.04 16.90 -14.42
CA SER A 334 6.38 16.49 -13.96
C SER A 334 6.75 15.08 -14.45
N ILE A 335 5.78 14.16 -14.47
CA ILE A 335 5.95 12.82 -15.06
C ILE A 335 6.25 12.93 -16.56
N GLN A 336 5.44 13.70 -17.30
CA GLN A 336 5.58 13.87 -18.74
C GLN A 336 6.98 14.37 -19.15
N GLU A 337 7.54 15.29 -18.37
CA GLU A 337 8.85 15.88 -18.62
C GLU A 337 10.02 14.93 -18.32
N ARG A 338 9.81 13.93 -17.45
CA ARG A 338 10.88 13.10 -16.88
C ARG A 338 10.89 11.66 -17.38
N ASP A 339 9.71 11.08 -17.64
CA ASP A 339 9.56 9.71 -18.08
C ASP A 339 8.30 9.53 -18.93
N SER A 340 8.50 9.48 -20.24
CA SER A 340 7.40 9.37 -21.21
C SER A 340 6.69 8.02 -21.18
N VAL A 341 7.36 6.94 -20.80
CA VAL A 341 6.74 5.61 -20.70
C VAL A 341 5.87 5.54 -19.45
N LEU A 342 6.37 6.05 -18.33
CA LEU A 342 5.63 6.17 -17.08
C LEU A 342 4.40 7.08 -17.24
N HIS A 343 4.55 8.21 -17.95
CA HIS A 343 3.44 9.09 -18.32
C HIS A 343 2.37 8.35 -19.12
N ARG A 344 2.76 7.59 -20.14
CA ARG A 344 1.82 6.79 -20.92
C ARG A 344 1.13 5.74 -20.08
N CYS A 345 1.84 5.06 -19.18
CA CYS A 345 1.23 4.14 -18.22
C CYS A 345 0.17 4.85 -17.36
N LEU A 346 0.48 6.05 -16.83
CA LEU A 346 -0.46 6.86 -16.06
C LEU A 346 -1.72 7.20 -16.86
N VAL A 347 -1.59 7.67 -18.09
CA VAL A 347 -2.73 8.15 -18.89
C VAL A 347 -3.52 6.99 -19.53
N GLU A 348 -2.84 6.09 -20.25
CA GLU A 348 -3.46 5.00 -21.00
C GLU A 348 -3.97 3.88 -20.09
N GLY A 349 -3.38 3.71 -18.91
CA GLY A 349 -3.79 2.70 -17.93
C GLY A 349 -4.87 3.14 -16.96
N ARG A 350 -5.28 4.42 -16.99
CA ARG A 350 -6.20 5.03 -16.00
C ARG A 350 -7.46 4.18 -15.78
N ASP A 351 -8.17 3.86 -16.85
CA ASP A 351 -9.47 3.20 -16.75
C ASP A 351 -9.30 1.74 -16.29
N LEU A 352 -8.22 1.08 -16.74
CA LEU A 352 -7.91 -0.28 -16.32
C LEU A 352 -7.51 -0.36 -14.85
N ARG A 353 -6.72 0.61 -14.34
CA ARG A 353 -6.41 0.71 -12.91
C ARG A 353 -7.65 1.02 -12.07
N ALA A 354 -8.54 1.87 -12.55
CA ALA A 354 -9.81 2.13 -11.87
C ALA A 354 -10.68 0.86 -11.79
N VAL A 355 -10.71 0.04 -12.85
CA VAL A 355 -11.35 -1.29 -12.81
C VAL A 355 -10.68 -2.19 -11.77
N VAL A 356 -9.35 -2.29 -11.77
CA VAL A 356 -8.60 -3.10 -10.77
C VAL A 356 -8.92 -2.62 -9.35
N ALA A 357 -8.92 -1.31 -9.10
CA ALA A 357 -9.24 -0.72 -7.81
C ALA A 357 -10.64 -1.13 -7.34
N TRP A 358 -11.65 -1.08 -8.21
CA TRP A 358 -13.00 -1.57 -7.91
C TRP A 358 -13.05 -3.08 -7.65
N LEU A 359 -12.35 -3.88 -8.44
CA LEU A 359 -12.28 -5.32 -8.25
C LEU A 359 -11.60 -5.70 -6.92
N THR A 360 -10.71 -4.87 -6.39
CA THR A 360 -10.05 -5.10 -5.10
C THR A 360 -10.66 -4.32 -3.92
N ASP A 361 -11.58 -3.40 -4.17
CA ASP A 361 -12.24 -2.60 -3.14
C ASP A 361 -13.03 -3.50 -2.18
N THR A 362 -12.76 -3.39 -0.88
CA THR A 362 -13.44 -4.12 0.18
C THR A 362 -14.43 -3.25 0.94
N SER A 363 -14.56 -1.98 0.58
CA SER A 363 -15.55 -1.10 1.20
C SER A 363 -16.97 -1.56 0.88
N LEU A 364 -17.89 -1.29 1.82
CA LEU A 364 -19.28 -1.72 1.69
C LEU A 364 -19.91 -1.14 0.41
N ASP A 365 -20.41 -2.03 -0.44
CA ASP A 365 -21.11 -1.68 -1.68
C ASP A 365 -22.16 -2.75 -2.01
N PRO A 366 -23.33 -2.73 -1.34
CA PRO A 366 -24.38 -3.72 -1.55
C PRO A 366 -24.78 -3.78 -3.03
N GLY A 367 -24.83 -4.99 -3.59
CA GLY A 367 -25.12 -5.22 -5.00
C GLY A 367 -24.09 -4.62 -5.98
N PHE A 368 -22.94 -4.16 -5.49
CA PHE A 368 -21.95 -3.39 -6.23
C PHE A 368 -22.52 -2.16 -6.94
N ASP A 369 -23.47 -1.47 -6.29
CA ASP A 369 -24.19 -0.35 -6.89
C ASP A 369 -23.28 0.84 -7.23
N ARG A 370 -22.29 1.16 -6.39
CA ARG A 370 -21.34 2.24 -6.67
C ARG A 370 -20.41 1.86 -7.81
N MET A 371 -19.85 0.64 -7.80
CA MET A 371 -19.04 0.13 -8.90
C MET A 371 -19.80 0.17 -10.22
N ARG A 372 -21.06 -0.30 -10.21
CA ARG A 372 -21.94 -0.31 -11.38
C ARG A 372 -22.21 1.10 -11.91
N ALA A 373 -22.59 2.02 -11.02
CA ALA A 373 -22.86 3.41 -11.39
C ALA A 373 -21.62 4.08 -12.00
N TRP A 374 -20.44 3.84 -11.40
CA TRP A 374 -19.17 4.31 -11.96
C TRP A 374 -18.91 3.71 -13.33
N ALA A 375 -19.04 2.39 -13.49
CA ALA A 375 -18.74 1.70 -14.73
C ALA A 375 -19.61 2.21 -15.89
N TYR A 376 -20.91 2.43 -15.65
CA TYR A 376 -21.81 3.00 -16.65
C TYR A 376 -21.50 4.45 -16.99
N ALA A 377 -21.00 5.24 -16.04
CA ALA A 377 -20.66 6.64 -16.28
C ALA A 377 -19.29 6.80 -16.98
N ALA A 378 -18.32 5.95 -16.65
CA ALA A 378 -16.92 6.12 -17.05
C ALA A 378 -16.50 5.24 -18.24
N LEU A 379 -17.11 4.06 -18.42
CA LEU A 379 -16.68 3.07 -19.41
C LEU A 379 -17.69 2.86 -20.55
N ASN A 380 -18.86 3.50 -20.49
CA ASN A 380 -19.93 3.29 -21.48
C ASN A 380 -19.79 4.14 -22.74
#